data_AF-A0A4R0HPL6-F1
#
_entry.id   AF-A0A4R0HPL6-F1
#
_cell.length_a   1.000
_cell.length_b   1.000
_cell.length_c   1.000
_cell.angle_alpha   90.00
_cell.angle_beta   90.00
_cell.angle_gamma   90.00
#
_symmetry.space_group_name_H-M   'P 1'
#
loop_
_entity.id
_entity.type
_entity.pdbx_description
1 polymer ?
#
loop_
_entity_poly.entity_id
_entity_poly.type
_entity_poly.pdbx_seq_one_letter_code
_entity_poly.pdbx_strand_id
1 'polypeptide(L)' 'MTVLPQELRPLARRVPPREISHDDLQLLRLLATGLPVDGVARRLDLSERTVRRRTRLICDRLGFSTAIEAIVWAARRGLV' A
#
# COMPACT_ATOMS: atom_id res chain seq x y z
N MET A 1 -22.69 2.74 -0.57
CA MET A 1 -21.98 1.92 0.44
C MET A 1 -20.52 2.38 0.53
N THR A 2 -20.28 3.56 1.07
CA THR A 2 -18.93 4.07 1.33
C THR A 2 -18.59 3.70 2.76
N VAL A 3 -18.03 2.50 2.96
CA VAL A 3 -17.45 2.13 4.25
C VAL A 3 -16.28 3.08 4.50
N LEU A 4 -16.45 4.03 5.43
CA LEU A 4 -15.34 4.81 5.96
C LEU A 4 -14.29 3.84 6.53
N PRO A 5 -12.98 4.13 6.39
CA PRO A 5 -11.91 3.32 6.97
C PRO A 5 -11.90 3.56 8.49
N GLN A 6 -12.78 2.89 9.23
CA GLN A 6 -13.21 3.31 10.57
C GLN A 6 -12.09 3.30 11.60
N GLU A 7 -11.07 2.45 11.51
CA GLU A 7 -10.05 2.37 12.55
C GLU A 7 -8.75 1.92 11.89
N LEU A 8 -7.94 2.86 11.38
CA LEU A 8 -6.55 2.58 11.01
C LEU A 8 -5.83 2.14 12.28
N ARG A 9 -5.90 0.83 12.55
CA ARG A 9 -5.54 0.17 13.80
C ARG A 9 -4.17 0.68 14.27
N PRO A 10 -3.93 0.76 15.60
CA PRO A 10 -2.80 1.52 16.16
C PRO A 10 -1.40 1.02 15.75
N LEU A 11 -1.29 -0.16 15.11
CA LEU A 11 -0.03 -0.79 14.71
C LEU A 11 0.75 0.04 13.71
N ALA A 12 0.07 0.71 12.78
CA ALA A 12 0.75 1.52 11.78
C ALA A 12 1.47 2.73 12.40
N ARG A 13 1.08 3.16 13.62
CA ARG A 13 1.78 4.17 14.41
C ARG A 13 3.18 3.69 14.85
N ARG A 14 3.39 2.37 14.97
CA ARG A 14 4.63 1.75 15.44
C ARG A 14 5.62 1.41 14.33
N VAL A 15 5.18 1.17 13.10
CA VAL A 15 6.10 0.87 11.98
C VAL A 15 6.71 2.18 11.47
N PRO A 16 8.01 2.45 11.70
CA PRO A 16 8.68 3.59 11.11
C PRO A 16 8.76 3.43 9.59
N PRO A 17 8.67 4.52 8.81
CA PRO A 17 8.76 4.46 7.34
C PRO A 17 10.00 3.74 6.79
N ARG A 18 11.07 3.67 7.59
CA ARG A 18 12.34 3.01 7.25
C ARG A 18 12.25 1.50 7.16
N GLU A 19 11.19 0.89 7.71
CA GLU A 19 10.96 -0.57 7.66
C GLU A 19 10.23 -1.02 6.39
N ILE A 20 9.68 -0.09 5.60
CA ILE A 20 9.13 -0.40 4.28
C ILE A 20 10.22 -0.21 3.23
N SER A 21 10.40 -1.22 2.39
CA SER A 21 11.33 -1.15 1.25
C SER A 21 10.93 -0.03 0.28
N HIS A 22 11.92 0.55 -0.41
CA HIS A 22 11.67 1.55 -1.44
C HIS A 22 10.72 1.04 -2.53
N ASP A 23 10.88 -0.23 -2.95
CA ASP A 23 10.01 -0.87 -3.94
C ASP A 23 8.55 -0.96 -3.47
N ASP A 24 8.34 -1.26 -2.19
CA ASP A 24 7.02 -1.37 -1.58
C ASP A 24 6.35 0.01 -1.46
N LEU A 25 7.13 1.05 -1.13
CA LEU A 25 6.65 2.43 -1.19
C LEU A 25 6.33 2.87 -2.61
N GLN A 26 7.16 2.54 -3.59
CA GLN A 26 6.90 2.86 -5.00
C GLN A 26 5.62 2.16 -5.50
N LEU A 27 5.39 0.91 -5.08
CA LEU A 27 4.15 0.20 -5.36
C LEU A 27 2.93 0.94 -4.79
N LEU A 28 2.99 1.33 -3.50
CA LEU A 28 1.92 2.11 -2.87
C LEU A 28 1.72 3.47 -3.55
N ARG A 29 2.79 4.14 -4.00
CA ARG A 29 2.72 5.41 -4.77
C ARG A 29 1.89 5.26 -6.03
N LEU A 30 2.23 4.27 -6.85
CA LEU A 30 1.54 4.04 -8.12
C LEU A 30 0.07 3.67 -7.89
N LEU A 31 -0.24 2.92 -6.84
CA LEU A 31 -1.63 2.66 -6.47
C LEU A 31 -2.34 3.92 -5.96
N ALA A 32 -1.64 4.78 -5.21
CA ALA A 32 -2.18 6.04 -4.70
C ALA A 32 -2.56 7.03 -5.80
N THR A 33 -1.91 6.96 -6.97
CA THR A 33 -2.31 7.76 -8.14
C THR A 33 -3.60 7.25 -8.82
N GLY A 34 -4.24 6.22 -8.27
CA GLY A 34 -5.44 5.59 -8.86
C GLY A 34 -5.11 4.64 -10.01
N LEU A 35 -3.85 4.25 -10.18
CA LEU A 35 -3.47 3.34 -11.25
C LEU A 35 -3.98 1.92 -10.93
N PRO A 36 -4.65 1.24 -11.89
CA PRO A 36 -5.08 -0.13 -11.68
C PRO A 36 -3.88 -1.08 -11.61
N VAL A 37 -4.09 -2.26 -11.02
CA VAL A 37 -3.04 -3.27 -10.73
C VAL A 37 -2.23 -3.65 -11.97
N ASP A 38 -2.87 -3.77 -13.13
CA ASP A 38 -2.24 -4.08 -14.42
C ASP A 38 -1.38 -2.92 -14.94
N GLY A 39 -1.79 -1.67 -14.71
CA GLY A 39 -0.98 -0.48 -14.99
C GLY A 39 0.25 -0.38 -14.09
N VAL A 40 0.09 -0.72 -12.81
CA VAL A 40 1.20 -0.77 -11.84
C VAL A 40 2.19 -1.88 -12.21
N ALA A 41 1.67 -3.06 -12.56
CA ALA A 41 2.45 -4.20 -13.01
C ALA A 41 3.34 -3.84 -14.20
N ARG A 42 2.76 -3.19 -15.23
CA ARG A 42 3.51 -2.69 -16.40
C ARG A 42 4.60 -1.67 -16.04
N ARG A 43 4.33 -0.74 -15.13
CA ARG A 43 5.30 0.29 -14.73
C ARG A 43 6.48 -0.24 -13.90
N LEU A 44 6.27 -1.32 -13.17
CA LEU A 44 7.30 -1.94 -12.33
C LEU A 44 7.98 -3.14 -12.99
N ASP A 45 7.63 -3.47 -14.24
CA ASP A 45 8.05 -4.69 -14.94
C ASP A 45 7.75 -5.98 -14.12
N LEU A 46 6.54 -6.04 -13.56
CA LEU A 46 6.05 -7.15 -12.75
C LEU A 46 4.79 -7.76 -13.36
N SER A 47 4.46 -8.99 -12.94
CA SER A 47 3.13 -9.55 -13.20
C SER A 47 2.08 -8.98 -12.23
N GLU A 48 0.81 -8.92 -12.65
CA GLU A 48 -0.31 -8.57 -11.77
C GLU A 48 -0.35 -9.45 -10.50
N ARG A 49 -0.04 -10.75 -10.65
CA ARG A 49 0.03 -11.69 -9.53
C ARG A 49 1.08 -11.23 -8.52
N THR A 50 2.25 -10.79 -8.98
CA THR A 50 3.31 -10.27 -8.12
C THR A 50 2.88 -8.99 -7.43
N VAL A 51 2.22 -8.07 -8.14
CA VAL A 51 1.69 -6.83 -7.55
C VAL A 51 0.68 -7.12 -6.45
N ARG A 52 -0.31 -7.98 -6.69
CA ARG A 52 -1.32 -8.37 -5.69
C ARG A 52 -0.68 -9.04 -4.49
N ARG A 53 0.28 -9.96 -4.71
CA ARG A 53 1.02 -10.63 -3.64
C ARG A 53 1.82 -9.63 -2.81
N ARG A 54 2.60 -8.75 -3.43
CA ARG A 54 3.39 -7.72 -2.72
C ARG A 54 2.48 -6.78 -1.93
N THR A 55 1.40 -6.30 -2.53
CA THR A 55 0.39 -5.46 -1.85
C THR A 55 -0.15 -6.14 -0.61
N ARG A 56 -0.49 -7.45 -0.70
CA ARG A 56 -0.95 -8.23 0.46
C ARG A 56 0.11 -8.35 1.54
N LEU A 57 1.36 -8.65 1.17
CA LEU A 57 2.48 -8.71 2.12
C LEU A 57 2.73 -7.36 2.82
N ILE A 58 2.60 -6.24 2.11
CA ILE A 58 2.67 -4.90 2.69
C ILE A 58 1.53 -4.71 3.69
N CYS A 59 0.30 -5.05 3.31
CA CYS A 59 -0.86 -4.95 4.21
C CYS A 59 -0.65 -5.80 5.47
N ASP A 60 -0.25 -7.06 5.33
CA ASP A 60 0.01 -7.98 6.44
C ASP A 60 1.10 -7.44 7.39
N ARG A 61 2.20 -6.91 6.83
CA ARG A 61 3.30 -6.29 7.60
C ARG A 61 2.87 -5.05 8.37
N LEU A 62 2.04 -4.21 7.76
CA LEU A 62 1.58 -2.95 8.35
C LEU A 62 0.31 -3.10 9.22
N GLY A 63 -0.30 -4.28 9.21
CA GLY A 63 -1.53 -4.58 9.94
C GLY A 63 -2.79 -4.01 9.28
N PHE A 64 -2.77 -3.82 7.96
CA PHE A 64 -3.91 -3.38 7.17
C PHE A 64 -4.67 -4.56 6.56
N SER A 65 -5.98 -4.41 6.45
CA SER A 65 -6.86 -5.38 5.81
C SER A 65 -6.98 -5.13 4.31
N THR A 66 -6.72 -3.89 3.87
CA THR A 66 -6.91 -3.48 2.48
C THR A 66 -5.77 -2.61 1.96
N ALA A 67 -5.56 -2.66 0.64
CA ALA A 67 -4.59 -1.79 -0.04
C ALA A 67 -4.93 -0.31 0.15
N ILE A 68 -6.21 0.04 0.21
CA ILE A 68 -6.68 1.42 0.41
C ILE A 68 -6.22 1.94 1.78
N GLU A 69 -6.32 1.13 2.84
CA GLU A 69 -5.81 1.51 4.17
C GLU A 69 -4.30 1.77 4.13
N ALA A 70 -3.52 0.92 3.47
CA ALA A 70 -2.07 1.09 3.31
C ALA A 70 -1.71 2.36 2.52
N ILE A 71 -2.44 2.64 1.44
CA ILE A 71 -2.29 3.85 0.62
C ILE A 71 -2.60 5.11 1.44
N VAL A 72 -3.73 5.14 2.13
CA VAL A 72 -4.15 6.28 2.96
C VAL A 72 -3.16 6.54 4.08
N TRP A 73 -2.64 5.48 4.72
CA TRP A 73 -1.58 5.60 5.73
C TRP A 73 -0.31 6.21 5.15
N ALA A 74 0.12 5.77 3.97
CA ALA A 74 1.34 6.25 3.35
C ALA A 74 1.21 7.73 2.94
N ALA A 75 0.05 8.13 2.40
CA ALA A 75 -0.25 9.51 2.01
C ALA A 75 -0.27 10.45 3.22
N ARG A 76 -0.92 10.04 4.32
CA ARG A 76 -0.97 10.83 5.58
C ARG A 76 0.41 11.08 6.20
N ARG A 77 1.42 10.28 5.83
CA ARG A 77 2.79 10.38 6.31
C ARG A 77 3.75 11.05 5.32
N GLY A 78 3.24 11.52 4.17
CA GLY A 78 4.07 12.11 3.11
C GLY A 78 5.03 11.10 2.46
N LEU A 79 4.70 9.81 2.50
CA LEU A 79 5.53 8.74 1.92
C LEU A 79 5.20 8.50 0.44
N VAL A 80 4.03 8.96 -0.02
CA VAL A 80 3.56 8.83 -1.40
C VAL A 80 3.01 10.13 -1.93
#